data_AF-A0A832NAK9-F1
#
_entry.id   AF-A0A832NAK9-F1
#
_cell.length_a   1.000
_cell.length_b   1.000
_cell.length_c   1.000
_cell.angle_alpha   90.00
_cell.angle_beta   90.00
_cell.angle_gamma   90.00
#
_symmetry.space_group_name_H-M   'P 1'
#
loop_
_entity.id
_entity.type
_entity.pdbx_description
1 polymer ?
#
loop_
_entity_poly.entity_id
_entity_poly.type
_entity_poly.pdbx_seq_one_letter_code
_entity_poly.pdbx_strand_id
1 'polypeptide(L)'
;EALVIGYAYVNYFPAPTTGIRLNPHILIGFCPWPGFWYPRSEAEQEFIKEQWLGWVQTGARLFLRPNYFLDGYAMPHLFLHQFADEFQFMARHGMVGTDFDSLTAQWATQGPTLYLLARLHTRPEKPVEELLEEYYSAFGPAARWVRAYFDYWEDYTARQRERINALVQQRGVSRYRQYARIAHEIFPPEAFAPAEALLEKAAQAAAKEPEFAARVEFLRKGLRHAQLCVRAAALTPMGRLRLGPCAGPGRNSSPSAGPRRGRASPTSIGQPKWRLAVGM
;
A
#
# COMPACT_ATOMS: atom_id res chain seq x y z
N GLU A 1 -6.52 -28.25 -23.78
CA GLU A 1 -5.55 -28.01 -22.69
C GLU A 1 -6.22 -27.19 -21.60
N ALA A 2 -5.86 -27.40 -20.32
CA ALA A 2 -6.45 -26.68 -19.18
C ALA A 2 -5.40 -25.76 -18.52
N LEU A 3 -5.82 -24.56 -18.11
CA LEU A 3 -5.02 -23.64 -17.32
C LEU A 3 -5.44 -23.76 -15.85
N VAL A 4 -4.48 -23.97 -14.95
CA VAL A 4 -4.72 -23.95 -13.50
C VAL A 4 -4.20 -22.64 -12.93
N ILE A 5 -5.07 -21.93 -12.23
CA ILE A 5 -4.73 -20.67 -11.57
C ILE A 5 -4.75 -20.88 -10.06
N GLY A 6 -3.69 -20.45 -9.38
CA GLY A 6 -3.56 -20.49 -7.92
C GLY A 6 -2.92 -19.22 -7.39
N TYR A 7 -2.83 -19.10 -6.07
CA TYR A 7 -2.18 -17.97 -5.41
C TYR A 7 -1.05 -18.43 -4.50
N ALA A 8 0.11 -17.78 -4.61
CA ALA A 8 1.16 -17.82 -3.60
C ALA A 8 0.74 -16.85 -2.49
N TYR A 9 -0.03 -17.36 -1.52
CA TYR A 9 -0.72 -16.55 -0.51
C TYR A 9 -0.56 -17.14 0.89
N VAL A 10 -0.35 -16.27 1.88
CA VAL A 10 -0.19 -16.62 3.29
C VAL A 10 0.92 -17.66 3.48
N ASN A 11 0.56 -18.90 3.81
CA ASN A 11 1.46 -19.99 4.11
C ASN A 11 2.07 -20.61 2.83
N TYR A 12 1.52 -20.29 1.66
CA TYR A 12 2.05 -20.68 0.36
C TYR A 12 2.78 -19.53 -0.34
N PHE A 13 3.03 -18.42 0.36
CA PHE A 13 3.74 -17.29 -0.23
C PHE A 13 5.21 -17.61 -0.58
N PRO A 14 6.02 -18.17 0.35
CA PRO A 14 7.42 -18.45 0.04
C PRO A 14 7.57 -19.41 -1.13
N ALA A 15 8.60 -19.19 -1.96
CA ALA A 15 8.88 -20.09 -3.06
C ALA A 15 9.22 -21.50 -2.57
N PRO A 16 8.82 -22.56 -3.29
CA PRO A 16 9.14 -23.93 -2.89
C PRO A 16 10.65 -24.18 -2.87
N THR A 17 11.16 -24.78 -1.79
CA THR A 17 12.60 -25.09 -1.63
C THR A 17 12.96 -26.53 -1.99
N THR A 18 11.98 -27.38 -2.28
CA THR A 18 12.16 -28.82 -2.55
C THR A 18 12.59 -29.15 -3.98
N GLY A 19 12.89 -28.14 -4.81
CA GLY A 19 13.29 -28.35 -6.19
C GLY A 19 12.15 -28.76 -7.13
N ILE A 20 10.89 -28.50 -6.75
CA ILE A 20 9.72 -28.80 -7.59
C ILE A 20 9.85 -28.18 -8.98
N ARG A 21 9.28 -28.87 -9.97
CA ARG A 21 9.12 -28.39 -11.34
C ARG A 21 7.64 -28.37 -11.68
N LEU A 22 7.14 -27.18 -11.98
CA LEU A 22 5.83 -26.90 -12.52
C LEU A 22 5.95 -26.73 -14.05
N ASN A 23 4.88 -26.26 -14.69
CA ASN A 23 4.87 -26.01 -16.12
C ASN A 23 4.09 -24.71 -16.45
N PRO A 24 4.17 -24.19 -17.69
CA PRO A 24 3.53 -22.93 -18.06
C PRO A 24 1.98 -22.93 -18.01
N HIS A 25 1.32 -24.08 -17.89
CA HIS A 25 -0.13 -24.16 -17.65
C HIS A 25 -0.51 -23.95 -16.18
N ILE A 26 0.46 -23.68 -15.31
CA ILE A 26 0.24 -23.18 -13.96
C ILE A 26 0.50 -21.67 -13.94
N LEU A 27 -0.53 -20.89 -13.61
CA LEU A 27 -0.47 -19.46 -13.43
C LEU A 27 -0.63 -19.13 -11.94
N ILE A 28 0.39 -18.54 -11.33
CA ILE A 28 0.39 -18.20 -9.91
C ILE A 28 0.24 -16.69 -9.72
N GLY A 29 -0.77 -16.30 -8.95
CA GLY A 29 -0.90 -14.95 -8.42
C GLY A 29 0.05 -14.78 -7.25
N PHE A 30 1.11 -14.02 -7.46
CA PHE A 30 2.10 -13.72 -6.43
C PHE A 30 1.53 -12.66 -5.48
N CYS A 31 1.24 -13.04 -4.25
CA CYS A 31 0.58 -12.18 -3.26
C CYS A 31 1.43 -12.04 -2.00
N PRO A 32 2.23 -10.96 -1.88
CA PRO A 32 3.08 -10.64 -0.72
C PRO A 32 2.30 -10.37 0.57
N TRP A 33 1.72 -11.43 1.12
CA TRP A 33 0.84 -11.40 2.27
C TRP A 33 1.02 -12.63 3.17
N PRO A 34 0.97 -12.49 4.51
CA PRO A 34 0.76 -11.26 5.25
C PRO A 34 2.03 -10.42 5.42
N GLY A 35 1.86 -9.09 5.47
CA GLY A 35 2.81 -8.21 6.15
C GLY A 35 3.81 -7.44 5.28
N PHE A 36 3.95 -7.71 3.98
CA PHE A 36 4.92 -7.01 3.12
C PHE A 36 4.37 -5.68 2.57
N TRP A 37 3.94 -4.81 3.48
CA TRP A 37 3.44 -3.47 3.16
C TRP A 37 4.58 -2.50 2.92
N TYR A 38 4.34 -1.53 2.04
CA TYR A 38 5.24 -0.38 1.93
C TYR A 38 5.01 0.65 3.06
N PRO A 39 6.03 1.44 3.40
CA PRO A 39 7.43 1.27 3.00
C PRO A 39 8.08 0.03 3.64
N ARG A 40 9.06 -0.55 2.94
CA ARG A 40 9.81 -1.75 3.35
C ARG A 40 11.26 -1.42 3.70
N SER A 41 11.91 -2.29 4.47
CA SER A 41 13.37 -2.28 4.57
C SER A 41 13.99 -2.81 3.28
N GLU A 42 15.28 -2.56 3.06
CA GLU A 42 16.01 -3.12 1.92
C GLU A 42 15.97 -4.66 1.93
N ALA A 43 16.16 -5.29 3.09
CA ALA A 43 16.08 -6.74 3.23
C ALA A 43 14.69 -7.29 2.89
N GLU A 44 13.61 -6.59 3.26
CA GLU A 44 12.25 -6.96 2.86
C GLU A 44 11.98 -6.72 1.38
N GLN A 45 12.62 -5.71 0.77
CA GLN A 45 12.55 -5.46 -0.66
C GLN A 45 13.17 -6.62 -1.45
N GLU A 46 14.42 -6.96 -1.11
CA GLU A 46 15.17 -8.04 -1.77
C GLU A 46 14.56 -9.41 -1.50
N PHE A 47 14.08 -9.68 -0.28
CA PHE A 47 13.39 -10.94 0.02
C PHE A 47 12.21 -11.19 -0.92
N ILE A 48 11.42 -10.16 -1.25
CA ILE A 48 10.29 -10.33 -2.17
C ILE A 48 10.76 -10.60 -3.60
N LYS A 49 11.82 -9.94 -4.05
CA LYS A 49 12.43 -10.22 -5.36
C LYS A 49 12.98 -11.66 -5.43
N GLU A 50 13.60 -12.14 -4.36
CA GLU A 50 14.05 -13.52 -4.23
C GLU A 50 12.87 -14.50 -4.30
N GLN A 51 11.77 -14.23 -3.59
CA GLN A 51 10.59 -15.09 -3.65
C GLN A 51 9.98 -15.12 -5.06
N TRP A 52 9.95 -13.98 -5.76
CA TRP A 52 9.52 -13.93 -7.16
C TRP A 52 10.38 -14.83 -8.04
N LEU A 53 11.72 -14.68 -7.98
CA LEU A 53 12.65 -15.52 -8.75
C LEU A 53 12.52 -17.00 -8.40
N GLY A 54 12.36 -17.35 -7.12
CA GLY A 54 12.15 -18.72 -6.69
C GLY A 54 10.90 -19.34 -7.32
N TRP A 55 9.81 -18.58 -7.41
CA TRP A 55 8.61 -19.03 -8.13
C TRP A 55 8.82 -19.15 -9.63
N VAL A 56 9.52 -18.21 -10.27
CA VAL A 56 9.90 -18.29 -11.70
C VAL A 56 10.70 -19.56 -11.99
N GLN A 57 11.65 -19.92 -11.11
CA GLN A 57 12.51 -21.12 -11.26
C GLN A 57 11.72 -22.45 -11.24
N THR A 58 10.50 -22.46 -10.70
CA THR A 58 9.65 -23.66 -10.77
C THR A 58 9.17 -23.94 -12.19
N GLY A 59 9.13 -22.95 -13.09
CA GLY A 59 8.56 -23.06 -14.43
C GLY A 59 7.08 -22.64 -14.55
N ALA A 60 6.47 -22.16 -13.45
CA ALA A 60 5.15 -21.53 -13.49
C ALA A 60 5.21 -20.12 -14.13
N ARG A 61 4.07 -19.67 -14.68
CA ARG A 61 3.88 -18.26 -15.05
C ARG A 61 3.36 -17.48 -13.84
N LEU A 62 3.76 -16.21 -13.72
CA LEU A 62 3.42 -15.38 -12.57
C LEU A 62 2.70 -14.10 -12.97
N PHE A 63 1.67 -13.73 -12.22
CA PHE A 63 1.09 -12.39 -12.24
C PHE A 63 1.18 -11.76 -10.86
N LEU A 64 1.40 -10.46 -10.79
CA LEU A 64 1.49 -9.73 -9.52
C LEU A 64 0.08 -9.45 -8.99
N ARG A 65 -0.26 -9.99 -7.82
CA ARG A 65 -1.54 -9.75 -7.14
C ARG A 65 -1.29 -9.24 -5.72
N PRO A 66 -0.97 -7.95 -5.54
CA PRO A 66 -0.63 -7.42 -4.24
C PRO A 66 -1.87 -6.85 -3.54
N ASN A 67 -1.68 -6.36 -2.33
CA ASN A 67 -2.67 -5.57 -1.59
C ASN A 67 -2.23 -4.10 -1.40
N TYR A 68 -1.12 -3.67 -2.00
CA TYR A 68 -0.41 -2.43 -1.61
C TYR A 68 -1.28 -1.17 -1.62
N PHE A 69 -2.16 -1.02 -2.60
CA PHE A 69 -2.99 0.18 -2.81
C PHE A 69 -4.24 0.26 -1.90
N LEU A 70 -4.39 -0.73 -1.01
CA LEU A 70 -5.35 -0.69 0.08
C LEU A 70 -4.85 0.11 1.30
N ASP A 71 -3.56 0.41 1.37
CA ASP A 71 -2.93 1.05 2.52
C ASP A 71 -3.10 2.59 2.50
N GLY A 72 -2.83 3.21 3.64
CA GLY A 72 -2.68 4.67 3.72
C GLY A 72 -3.96 5.47 3.92
N TYR A 73 -5.15 4.90 3.68
CA TYR A 73 -6.43 5.63 3.82
C TYR A 73 -6.37 6.98 3.07
N ALA A 74 -6.89 8.09 3.63
CA ALA A 74 -6.82 9.42 3.01
C ALA A 74 -5.43 10.10 3.15
N MET A 75 -4.42 9.42 3.70
CA MET A 75 -3.12 10.03 4.01
C MET A 75 -2.19 10.01 2.79
N PRO A 76 -1.22 10.95 2.71
CA PRO A 76 -0.13 10.90 1.75
C PRO A 76 0.90 9.81 2.13
N HIS A 77 0.46 8.54 2.07
CA HIS A 77 1.29 7.37 2.35
C HIS A 77 1.92 6.88 1.05
N LEU A 78 3.15 7.31 0.78
CA LEU A 78 3.79 7.15 -0.53
C LEU A 78 4.92 6.12 -0.49
N PHE A 79 5.18 5.50 -1.63
CA PHE A 79 6.17 4.42 -1.78
C PHE A 79 6.63 4.30 -3.25
N LEU A 80 6.77 5.45 -3.90
CA LEU A 80 6.98 5.61 -5.34
C LEU A 80 8.14 4.76 -5.85
N HIS A 81 9.30 4.91 -5.22
CA HIS A 81 10.54 4.28 -5.68
C HIS A 81 10.55 2.78 -5.41
N GLN A 82 10.11 2.35 -4.23
CA GLN A 82 10.09 0.92 -3.89
C GLN A 82 9.08 0.15 -4.75
N PHE A 83 7.92 0.75 -5.04
CA PHE A 83 6.94 0.14 -5.93
C PHE A 83 7.42 0.09 -7.39
N ALA A 84 8.04 1.16 -7.89
CA ALA A 84 8.63 1.13 -9.22
C ALA A 84 9.73 0.07 -9.33
N ASP A 85 10.67 0.03 -8.39
CA ASP A 85 11.75 -0.96 -8.34
C ASP A 85 11.21 -2.40 -8.39
N GLU A 86 10.23 -2.73 -7.53
CA GLU A 86 9.63 -4.07 -7.52
C GLU A 86 8.87 -4.37 -8.82
N PHE A 87 7.99 -3.48 -9.26
CA PHE A 87 7.16 -3.72 -10.43
C PHE A 87 8.02 -3.94 -11.66
N GLN A 88 9.04 -3.10 -11.86
CA GLN A 88 9.96 -3.19 -12.98
C GLN A 88 10.84 -4.43 -12.88
N PHE A 89 11.28 -4.81 -11.67
CA PHE A 89 11.97 -6.07 -11.46
C PHE A 89 11.10 -7.25 -11.91
N MET A 90 9.86 -7.34 -11.45
CA MET A 90 8.96 -8.44 -11.80
C MET A 90 8.63 -8.45 -13.29
N ALA A 91 8.42 -7.28 -13.90
CA ALA A 91 8.23 -7.13 -15.36
C ALA A 91 9.41 -7.71 -16.16
N ARG A 92 10.65 -7.40 -15.76
CA ARG A 92 11.87 -7.96 -16.39
C ARG A 92 12.03 -9.47 -16.16
N HIS A 93 11.41 -10.01 -15.10
CA HIS A 93 11.55 -11.41 -14.70
C HIS A 93 10.25 -12.21 -14.89
N GLY A 94 9.55 -11.98 -16.00
CA GLY A 94 8.49 -12.88 -16.47
C GLY A 94 7.10 -12.64 -15.88
N MET A 95 6.82 -11.44 -15.37
CA MET A 95 5.44 -11.06 -15.00
C MET A 95 4.55 -11.02 -16.24
N VAL A 96 3.51 -11.85 -16.26
CA VAL A 96 2.58 -11.95 -17.41
C VAL A 96 1.32 -11.10 -17.26
N GLY A 97 1.15 -10.47 -16.11
CA GLY A 97 0.02 -9.60 -15.82
C GLY A 97 -0.01 -9.16 -14.37
N THR A 98 -1.06 -8.45 -14.01
CA THR A 98 -1.30 -7.96 -12.64
C THR A 98 -2.79 -8.06 -12.30
N ASP A 99 -3.08 -8.07 -11.00
CA ASP A 99 -4.42 -8.00 -10.44
C ASP A 99 -4.37 -7.12 -9.18
N PHE A 100 -4.78 -5.85 -9.33
CA PHE A 100 -4.90 -4.92 -8.21
C PHE A 100 -6.38 -4.84 -7.81
N ASP A 101 -6.73 -5.53 -6.73
CA ASP A 101 -8.13 -5.73 -6.30
C ASP A 101 -8.81 -4.48 -5.73
N SER A 102 -8.05 -3.42 -5.45
CA SER A 102 -8.60 -2.16 -4.94
C SER A 102 -7.67 -0.97 -5.20
N LEU A 103 -8.23 0.04 -5.87
CA LEU A 103 -7.67 1.38 -5.97
C LEU A 103 -8.59 2.32 -5.20
N THR A 104 -8.18 2.76 -4.01
CA THR A 104 -9.01 3.56 -3.10
C THR A 104 -9.22 5.01 -3.55
N ALA A 105 -8.79 5.35 -4.77
CA ALA A 105 -9.01 6.62 -5.49
C ALA A 105 -8.54 7.89 -4.76
N GLN A 106 -7.51 7.78 -3.91
CA GLN A 106 -6.96 8.90 -3.13
C GLN A 106 -6.01 9.78 -3.95
N TRP A 107 -6.44 10.23 -5.15
CA TRP A 107 -5.58 10.92 -6.12
C TRP A 107 -4.90 12.18 -5.55
N ALA A 108 -5.60 12.93 -4.71
CA ALA A 108 -5.07 14.18 -4.17
C ALA A 108 -3.88 14.00 -3.21
N THR A 109 -3.75 12.84 -2.57
CA THR A 109 -2.68 12.55 -1.61
C THR A 109 -1.73 11.45 -2.08
N GLN A 110 -2.15 10.60 -3.04
CA GLN A 110 -1.37 9.46 -3.55
C GLN A 110 -1.23 9.47 -5.08
N GLY A 111 -1.49 10.61 -5.72
CA GLY A 111 -1.50 10.78 -7.18
C GLY A 111 -0.29 10.23 -7.92
N PRO A 112 0.97 10.54 -7.52
CA PRO A 112 2.14 10.01 -8.21
C PRO A 112 2.24 8.48 -8.11
N THR A 113 1.84 7.86 -6.99
CA THR A 113 1.83 6.40 -6.84
C THR A 113 0.83 5.75 -7.80
N LEU A 114 -0.38 6.31 -7.90
CA LEU A 114 -1.43 5.85 -8.82
C LEU A 114 -1.05 6.08 -10.28
N TYR A 115 -0.35 7.18 -10.56
CA TYR A 115 0.18 7.47 -11.88
C TYR A 115 1.28 6.48 -12.28
N LEU A 116 2.24 6.19 -11.39
CA LEU A 116 3.26 5.18 -11.60
C LEU A 116 2.64 3.81 -11.87
N LEU A 117 1.62 3.42 -11.09
CA LEU A 117 0.86 2.20 -11.34
C LEU A 117 0.40 2.15 -12.79
N ALA A 118 -0.32 3.16 -13.27
CA ALA A 118 -0.83 3.17 -14.65
C ALA A 118 0.30 3.20 -15.70
N ARG A 119 1.36 3.99 -15.50
CA ARG A 119 2.43 4.12 -16.50
C ARG A 119 3.34 2.90 -16.56
N LEU A 120 3.60 2.23 -15.45
CA LEU A 120 4.44 1.03 -15.44
C LEU A 120 3.77 -0.16 -16.13
N HIS A 121 2.43 -0.24 -16.17
CA HIS A 121 1.73 -1.26 -16.96
C HIS A 121 1.95 -1.14 -18.48
N THR A 122 2.26 0.06 -18.96
CA THR A 122 2.45 0.33 -20.40
C THR A 122 3.90 0.60 -20.78
N ARG A 123 4.73 1.00 -19.82
CA ARG A 123 6.14 1.38 -20.01
C ARG A 123 7.00 0.92 -18.82
N PRO A 124 7.05 -0.40 -18.51
CA PRO A 124 7.77 -0.92 -17.36
C PRO A 124 9.29 -0.70 -17.44
N GLU A 125 9.85 -0.51 -18.63
CA GLU A 125 11.27 -0.25 -18.85
C GLU A 125 11.70 1.20 -18.60
N LYS A 126 10.75 2.15 -18.53
CA LYS A 126 11.09 3.56 -18.38
C LYS A 126 11.67 3.87 -16.99
N PRO A 127 12.76 4.65 -16.89
CA PRO A 127 13.27 5.08 -15.58
C PRO A 127 12.20 5.77 -14.73
N VAL A 128 12.14 5.42 -13.44
CA VAL A 128 11.13 5.98 -12.51
C VAL A 128 11.15 7.51 -12.47
N GLU A 129 12.34 8.10 -12.52
CA GLU A 129 12.51 9.56 -12.53
C GLU A 129 11.88 10.22 -13.75
N GLU A 130 11.95 9.61 -14.93
CA GLU A 130 11.27 10.14 -16.13
C GLU A 130 9.75 10.10 -15.98
N LEU A 131 9.22 9.02 -15.38
CA LEU A 131 7.79 8.88 -15.16
C LEU A 131 7.27 9.89 -14.12
N LEU A 132 8.04 10.13 -13.06
CA LEU A 132 7.72 11.12 -12.05
C LEU A 132 7.82 12.54 -12.61
N GLU A 133 8.86 12.85 -13.39
CA GLU A 133 8.98 14.13 -14.06
C GLU A 133 7.80 14.38 -15.02
N GLU A 134 7.36 13.34 -15.75
CA GLU A 134 6.16 13.43 -16.58
C GLU A 134 4.93 13.79 -15.76
N TYR A 135 4.73 13.17 -14.59
CA TYR A 135 3.63 13.52 -13.68
C TYR A 135 3.73 14.97 -13.18
N TYR A 136 4.92 15.40 -12.74
CA TYR A 136 5.12 16.73 -12.17
C TYR A 136 5.06 17.84 -13.22
N SER A 137 5.39 17.55 -14.49
CA SER A 137 5.26 18.50 -15.60
C SER A 137 3.83 18.99 -15.79
N ALA A 138 2.83 18.20 -15.40
CA ALA A 138 1.43 18.60 -15.42
C ALA A 138 1.11 19.78 -14.48
N PHE A 139 2.03 20.19 -13.61
CA PHE A 139 1.87 21.35 -12.72
C PHE A 139 2.60 22.61 -13.23
N GLY A 140 3.22 22.56 -14.41
CA GLY A 140 3.82 23.73 -15.07
C GLY A 140 4.84 24.43 -14.17
N PRO A 141 4.76 25.76 -13.95
CA PRO A 141 5.68 26.49 -13.08
C PRO A 141 5.77 25.97 -11.63
N ALA A 142 4.74 25.25 -11.17
CA ALA A 142 4.70 24.67 -9.83
C ALA A 142 5.36 23.28 -9.72
N ALA A 143 5.78 22.66 -10.84
CA ALA A 143 6.29 21.29 -10.89
C ALA A 143 7.33 20.99 -9.80
N ARG A 144 8.36 21.83 -9.66
CA ARG A 144 9.42 21.62 -8.65
C ARG A 144 8.90 21.61 -7.20
N TRP A 145 7.89 22.42 -6.90
CA TRP A 145 7.34 22.53 -5.54
C TRP A 145 6.37 21.39 -5.24
N VAL A 146 5.63 20.94 -6.25
CA VAL A 146 4.76 19.76 -6.15
C VAL A 146 5.61 18.50 -6.00
N ARG A 147 6.70 18.38 -6.76
CA ARG A 147 7.70 17.32 -6.55
C ARG A 147 8.22 17.31 -5.12
N ALA A 148 8.72 18.45 -4.63
CA ALA A 148 9.21 18.56 -3.26
C ALA A 148 8.14 18.21 -2.21
N TYR A 149 6.86 18.53 -2.46
CA TYR A 149 5.74 18.14 -1.59
C TYR A 149 5.56 16.61 -1.50
N PHE A 150 5.61 15.89 -2.63
CA PHE A 150 5.47 14.44 -2.63
C PHE A 150 6.75 13.74 -2.14
N ASP A 151 7.94 14.25 -2.48
CA ASP A 151 9.22 13.76 -1.97
C ASP A 151 9.29 13.85 -0.44
N TYR A 152 8.79 14.95 0.13
CA TYR A 152 8.66 15.10 1.59
C TYR A 152 7.81 13.99 2.22
N TRP A 153 6.68 13.65 1.60
CA TRP A 153 5.78 12.63 2.14
C TRP A 153 6.32 11.21 2.00
N GLU A 154 6.95 10.90 0.87
CA GLU A 154 7.60 9.61 0.68
C GLU A 154 8.71 9.40 1.70
N ASP A 155 9.59 10.38 1.87
CA ASP A 155 10.65 10.38 2.89
C ASP A 155 10.05 10.29 4.31
N TYR A 156 8.99 11.06 4.60
CA TYR A 156 8.30 11.00 5.88
C TYR A 156 7.81 9.57 6.19
N THR A 157 7.08 8.94 5.27
CA THR A 157 6.58 7.59 5.49
C THR A 157 7.70 6.56 5.59
N ALA A 158 8.75 6.68 4.77
CA ALA A 158 9.91 5.80 4.82
C ALA A 158 10.59 5.86 6.20
N ARG A 159 10.86 7.06 6.72
CA ARG A 159 11.43 7.27 8.06
C ARG A 159 10.52 6.78 9.19
N GLN A 160 9.20 6.84 9.01
CA GLN A 160 8.24 6.37 10.00
C GLN A 160 7.96 4.85 9.92
N ARG A 161 8.55 4.10 8.98
CA ARG A 161 8.26 2.67 8.75
C ARG A 161 8.16 1.86 10.04
N GLU A 162 9.22 1.88 10.85
CA GLU A 162 9.31 1.05 12.07
C GLU A 162 8.22 1.43 13.07
N ARG A 163 7.98 2.73 13.25
CA ARG A 163 6.91 3.23 14.11
C ARG A 163 5.54 2.81 13.60
N ILE A 164 5.28 2.92 12.31
CA ILE A 164 3.99 2.50 11.70
C ILE A 164 3.78 1.01 11.94
N ASN A 165 4.78 0.17 11.67
CA ASN A 165 4.71 -1.27 11.86
C ASN A 165 4.46 -1.64 13.33
N ALA A 166 5.22 -1.04 14.24
CA ALA A 166 5.05 -1.23 15.68
C ALA A 166 3.64 -0.80 16.14
N LEU A 167 3.14 0.34 15.68
CA LEU A 167 1.84 0.86 16.05
C LEU A 167 0.70 -0.02 15.53
N VAL A 168 0.77 -0.46 14.27
CA VAL A 168 -0.17 -1.40 13.65
C VAL A 168 -0.28 -2.67 14.50
N GLN A 169 0.87 -3.23 14.91
CA GLN A 169 0.93 -4.41 15.74
C GLN A 169 0.38 -4.16 17.17
N GLN A 170 0.83 -3.10 17.83
CA GLN A 170 0.42 -2.74 19.19
C GLN A 170 -1.08 -2.46 19.29
N ARG A 171 -1.66 -1.80 18.28
CA ARG A 171 -3.08 -1.47 18.23
C ARG A 171 -3.94 -2.60 17.65
N GLY A 172 -3.32 -3.65 17.11
CA GLY A 172 -4.03 -4.78 16.49
C GLY A 172 -4.92 -4.35 15.33
N VAL A 173 -4.50 -3.34 14.56
CA VAL A 173 -5.32 -2.77 13.48
C VAL A 173 -4.91 -3.35 12.13
N SER A 174 -5.90 -3.54 11.25
CA SER A 174 -5.63 -3.81 9.84
C SER A 174 -5.23 -2.53 9.11
N ARG A 175 -4.12 -2.58 8.36
CA ARG A 175 -3.64 -1.47 7.51
C ARG A 175 -4.59 -1.09 6.38
N TYR A 176 -5.42 -2.02 5.90
CA TYR A 176 -6.42 -1.68 4.87
C TYR A 176 -7.77 -1.28 5.46
N ARG A 177 -8.24 -1.96 6.51
CA ARG A 177 -9.60 -1.79 7.03
C ARG A 177 -9.70 -0.69 8.09
N GLN A 178 -8.62 -0.49 8.84
CA GLN A 178 -8.66 0.22 10.12
C GLN A 178 -7.55 1.27 10.26
N TYR A 179 -6.85 1.61 9.18
CA TYR A 179 -5.79 2.62 9.15
C TYR A 179 -6.26 3.95 9.76
N ALA A 180 -7.49 4.36 9.47
CA ALA A 180 -8.10 5.58 10.01
C ALA A 180 -8.05 5.63 11.54
N ARG A 181 -8.07 4.50 12.26
CA ARG A 181 -8.05 4.46 13.73
C ARG A 181 -6.72 4.92 14.32
N ILE A 182 -5.63 4.81 13.55
CA ILE A 182 -4.27 5.16 13.98
C ILE A 182 -3.65 6.29 13.14
N ALA A 183 -4.38 6.82 12.15
CA ALA A 183 -3.86 7.84 11.23
C ALA A 183 -3.31 9.08 11.97
N HIS A 184 -3.97 9.51 13.05
CA HIS A 184 -3.52 10.64 13.87
C HIS A 184 -2.22 10.41 14.65
N GLU A 185 -1.92 9.15 14.96
CA GLU A 185 -0.66 8.77 15.62
C GLU A 185 0.48 8.64 14.60
N ILE A 186 0.17 8.34 13.34
CA ILE A 186 1.15 8.26 12.24
C ILE A 186 1.43 9.64 11.64
N PHE A 187 0.40 10.47 11.48
CA PHE A 187 0.46 11.80 10.87
C PHE A 187 -0.01 12.83 11.90
N PRO A 188 0.84 13.21 12.87
CA PRO A 188 0.49 14.24 13.83
C PRO A 188 0.50 15.63 13.15
N PRO A 189 -0.15 16.65 13.75
CA PRO A 189 -0.31 17.96 13.11
C PRO A 189 1.00 18.60 12.60
N GLU A 190 2.10 18.42 13.32
CA GLU A 190 3.42 18.93 12.95
C GLU A 190 3.98 18.36 11.64
N ALA A 191 3.54 17.16 11.23
CA ALA A 191 3.94 16.58 9.95
C ALA A 191 3.31 17.32 8.75
N PHE A 192 2.24 18.10 8.95
CA PHE A 192 1.57 18.79 7.87
C PHE A 192 2.19 20.16 7.54
N ALA A 193 2.82 20.83 8.52
CA ALA A 193 3.30 22.20 8.33
C ALA A 193 4.35 22.35 7.21
N PRO A 194 5.37 21.46 7.07
CA PRO A 194 6.29 21.54 5.95
C PRO A 194 5.59 21.33 4.59
N ALA A 195 4.63 20.41 4.54
CA ALA A 195 3.87 20.11 3.33
C ALA A 195 2.95 21.27 2.91
N GLU A 196 2.32 21.96 3.85
CA GLU A 196 1.54 23.17 3.60
C GLU A 196 2.42 24.29 3.02
N ALA A 197 3.61 24.51 3.59
CA ALA A 197 4.54 25.52 3.09
C ALA A 197 5.00 25.22 1.65
N LEU A 198 5.19 23.95 1.29
CA LEU A 198 5.53 23.54 -0.08
C LEU A 198 4.38 23.79 -1.06
N LEU A 199 3.14 23.47 -0.67
CA LEU A 199 1.97 23.76 -1.51
C LEU A 199 1.67 25.25 -1.63
N GLU A 200 2.00 26.06 -0.64
CA GLU A 200 1.88 27.52 -0.73
C GLU A 200 2.87 28.10 -1.76
N LYS A 201 4.12 27.60 -1.77
CA LYS A 201 5.08 27.96 -2.83
C LYS A 201 4.64 27.49 -4.22
N ALA A 202 4.04 26.31 -4.31
CA ALA A 202 3.44 25.80 -5.54
C ALA A 202 2.32 26.72 -6.02
N ALA A 203 1.43 27.16 -5.12
CA ALA A 203 0.31 28.04 -5.44
C ALA A 203 0.80 29.40 -5.95
N GLN A 204 1.82 29.98 -5.31
CA GLN A 204 2.44 31.22 -5.74
C GLN A 204 3.08 31.09 -7.13
N ALA A 205 3.75 29.97 -7.40
CA ALA A 205 4.38 29.73 -8.71
C ALA A 205 3.35 29.60 -9.85
N ALA A 206 2.21 28.96 -9.60
CA ALA A 206 1.15 28.76 -10.59
C ALA A 206 0.13 29.90 -10.66
N ALA A 207 0.24 30.95 -9.84
CA ALA A 207 -0.82 31.95 -9.63
C ALA A 207 -1.29 32.67 -10.91
N LYS A 208 -0.43 32.78 -11.93
CA LYS A 208 -0.74 33.44 -13.20
C LYS A 208 -1.29 32.50 -14.27
N GLU A 209 -1.36 31.21 -14.00
CA GLU A 209 -1.73 30.17 -14.97
C GLU A 209 -2.91 29.34 -14.42
N PRO A 210 -4.17 29.69 -14.78
CA PRO A 210 -5.37 29.15 -14.14
C PRO A 210 -5.44 27.63 -14.10
N GLU A 211 -4.98 26.96 -15.16
CA GLU A 211 -4.97 25.49 -15.24
C GLU A 211 -4.05 24.87 -14.16
N PHE A 212 -2.82 25.36 -14.05
CA PHE A 212 -1.86 24.87 -13.06
C PHE A 212 -2.27 25.27 -11.64
N ALA A 213 -2.81 26.48 -11.45
CA ALA A 213 -3.36 26.91 -10.18
C ALA A 213 -4.47 25.98 -9.70
N ALA A 214 -5.39 25.57 -10.59
CA ALA A 214 -6.46 24.63 -10.24
C ALA A 214 -5.94 23.25 -9.82
N ARG A 215 -4.88 22.76 -10.48
CA ARG A 215 -4.22 21.49 -10.10
C ARG A 215 -3.55 21.58 -8.73
N VAL A 216 -2.86 22.68 -8.42
CA VAL A 216 -2.27 22.88 -7.09
C VAL A 216 -3.35 23.01 -6.01
N GLU A 217 -4.43 23.74 -6.28
CA GLU A 217 -5.57 23.85 -5.36
C GLU A 217 -6.24 22.49 -5.09
N PHE A 218 -6.27 21.60 -6.08
CA PHE A 218 -6.73 20.23 -5.87
C PHE A 218 -5.88 19.47 -4.84
N LEU A 219 -4.54 19.60 -4.89
CA LEU A 219 -3.66 19.00 -3.88
C LEU A 219 -3.86 19.62 -2.49
N ARG A 220 -4.04 20.95 -2.41
CA ARG A 220 -4.34 21.64 -1.14
C ARG A 220 -5.62 21.11 -0.50
N LYS A 221 -6.67 20.88 -1.31
CA LYS A 221 -7.93 20.25 -0.84
C LYS A 221 -7.69 18.82 -0.32
N GLY A 222 -6.86 18.04 -1.00
CA GLY A 222 -6.44 16.72 -0.55
C GLY A 222 -5.74 16.74 0.80
N LEU A 223 -4.73 17.61 0.95
CA LEU A 223 -4.02 17.79 2.21
C LEU A 223 -4.97 18.23 3.34
N ARG A 224 -5.88 19.16 3.05
CA ARG A 224 -6.89 19.59 4.01
C ARG A 224 -7.83 18.46 4.42
N HIS A 225 -8.25 17.62 3.47
CA HIS A 225 -9.04 16.43 3.77
C HIS A 225 -8.26 15.48 4.68
N ALA A 226 -6.98 15.22 4.42
CA ALA A 226 -6.15 14.37 5.27
C ALA A 226 -6.09 14.90 6.72
N GLN A 227 -5.87 16.20 6.91
CA GLN A 227 -5.90 16.83 8.24
C GLN A 227 -7.25 16.68 8.96
N LEU A 228 -8.36 16.82 8.23
CA LEU A 228 -9.71 16.61 8.78
C LEU A 228 -9.89 15.16 9.23
N CYS A 229 -9.42 14.19 8.44
CA CYS A 229 -9.45 12.77 8.78
C CYS A 229 -8.60 12.45 10.02
N VAL A 230 -7.40 13.03 10.13
CA VAL A 230 -6.55 12.91 11.32
C VAL A 230 -7.28 13.44 12.55
N ARG A 231 -7.90 14.63 12.46
CA ARG A 231 -8.68 15.18 13.58
C ARG A 231 -9.85 14.28 13.97
N ALA A 232 -10.59 13.76 12.99
CA ALA A 232 -11.70 12.83 13.26
C ALA A 232 -11.22 11.52 13.90
N ALA A 233 -10.08 10.99 13.46
CA ALA A 233 -9.45 9.81 14.03
C ALA A 233 -9.08 10.01 15.50
N ALA A 234 -8.49 11.16 15.85
CA ALA A 234 -8.12 11.49 17.23
C ALA A 234 -9.33 11.60 18.18
N LEU A 235 -10.50 11.98 17.64
CA LEU A 235 -11.75 12.07 18.40
C LEU A 235 -12.46 10.72 18.59
N THR A 236 -11.98 9.66 17.93
CA THR A 236 -12.60 8.34 17.99
C THR A 236 -11.72 7.40 18.83
N PRO A 237 -11.75 7.50 20.17
CA PRO A 237 -10.93 6.64 21.01
C PRO A 237 -11.25 5.18 20.73
N MET A 238 -10.18 4.39 20.52
CA MET A 238 -10.20 2.94 20.40
C MET A 238 -10.79 2.31 21.68
N GLY A 239 -12.12 2.28 21.80
CA GLY A 239 -12.82 1.72 22.97
C GLY A 239 -14.11 2.41 23.42
N ARG A 240 -14.62 3.45 22.74
CA ARG A 240 -15.83 4.18 23.21
C ARG A 240 -16.94 4.46 22.19
N LEU A 241 -16.99 3.73 21.07
CA LEU A 241 -18.23 3.64 20.31
C LEU A 241 -19.17 2.65 21.01
N ARG A 242 -19.88 3.12 22.05
CA ARG A 242 -21.19 2.54 22.37
C ARG A 242 -22.06 2.87 21.16
N LEU A 243 -22.36 1.86 20.34
CA LEU A 243 -23.46 1.96 19.39
C LEU A 243 -24.69 2.41 20.20
N GLY A 244 -25.22 3.58 19.89
CA GLY A 244 -26.47 4.06 20.48
C GLY A 244 -27.61 3.06 20.20
N PRO A 245 -28.69 3.07 20.99
CA PRO A 245 -29.73 2.02 21.00
C PRO A 245 -30.56 1.89 19.71
N CYS A 246 -30.20 2.54 18.61
CA CYS A 246 -30.89 2.44 17.34
C CYS A 246 -30.25 1.36 16.44
N ALA A 247 -30.15 0.13 16.96
CA ALA A 247 -29.96 -1.05 16.12
C ALA A 247 -30.85 -2.16 16.69
N GLY A 248 -32.08 -2.24 16.16
CA GLY A 248 -32.99 -3.34 16.45
C GLY A 248 -32.37 -4.69 16.03
N PRO A 249 -32.80 -5.81 16.64
CA PRO A 249 -32.16 -7.10 16.42
C PRO A 249 -32.41 -7.58 14.98
N GLY A 250 -31.36 -7.52 14.16
CA GLY A 250 -31.31 -8.25 12.90
C GLY A 250 -31.40 -9.74 13.19
N ARG A 251 -32.46 -10.38 12.71
CA ARG A 251 -32.70 -11.82 12.84
C ARG A 251 -31.60 -12.58 12.11
N ASN A 252 -30.70 -13.21 12.85
CA ASN A 252 -29.90 -14.33 12.33
C ASN A 252 -30.77 -15.59 12.38
N SER A 253 -31.33 -15.99 11.24
CA SER A 253 -31.85 -17.34 11.04
C SER A 253 -30.73 -18.21 10.47
N SER A 254 -30.11 -19.02 11.32
CA SER A 254 -29.43 -20.26 10.90
C SER A 254 -30.16 -21.43 11.56
N PRO A 255 -30.52 -22.51 10.83
CA PRO A 255 -31.13 -23.67 11.45
C PRO A 255 -30.07 -24.50 12.18
N SER A 256 -30.49 -25.01 13.33
CA SER A 256 -29.78 -25.80 14.32
C SER A 256 -29.35 -27.20 13.85
N ALA A 257 -28.19 -27.68 14.35
CA ALA A 257 -28.02 -29.05 14.83
C ALA A 257 -26.75 -29.25 15.68
N GLY A 258 -26.91 -29.68 16.94
CA GLY A 258 -26.04 -30.66 17.62
C GLY A 258 -24.80 -30.19 18.39
N PRO A 259 -24.39 -30.89 19.48
CA PRO A 259 -23.84 -30.23 20.67
C PRO A 259 -22.31 -30.14 20.74
N ARG A 260 -21.90 -29.13 21.52
CA ARG A 260 -20.54 -28.69 21.86
C ARG A 260 -19.66 -29.82 22.41
N ARG A 261 -18.43 -29.93 21.88
CA ARG A 261 -17.23 -30.28 22.65
C ARG A 261 -16.20 -29.18 22.45
N GLY A 262 -15.68 -28.67 23.56
CA GLY A 262 -14.92 -27.43 23.60
C GLY A 262 -13.57 -27.49 22.89
N ARG A 263 -13.12 -26.32 22.41
CA ARG A 263 -11.71 -25.92 22.40
C ARG A 263 -11.57 -24.43 22.05
N ALA A 264 -10.70 -23.80 22.84
CA ALA A 264 -9.85 -22.64 22.57
C ALA A 264 -10.40 -21.47 21.74
N SER A 265 -10.47 -20.31 22.39
CA SER A 265 -10.48 -18.98 21.79
C SER A 265 -9.35 -18.85 20.74
N PRO A 266 -9.56 -18.19 19.59
CA PRO A 266 -8.48 -17.90 18.67
C PRO A 266 -7.64 -16.76 19.27
N THR A 267 -6.49 -17.13 19.82
CA THR A 267 -5.37 -16.23 20.03
C THR A 267 -4.96 -15.62 18.68
N SER A 268 -4.53 -14.36 18.75
CA SER A 268 -3.96 -13.58 17.66
C SER A 268 -3.03 -14.41 16.77
N ILE A 269 -3.31 -14.43 15.47
CA ILE A 269 -2.33 -14.87 14.48
C ILE A 269 -1.23 -13.82 14.48
N GLY A 270 -0.20 -14.05 15.28
CA GLY A 270 1.07 -13.35 15.17
C GLY A 270 1.63 -13.57 13.77
N GLN A 271 2.24 -12.52 13.21
CA GLN A 271 3.07 -12.62 12.01
C GLN A 271 4.00 -13.84 12.14
N PRO A 272 4.14 -14.69 11.09
CA PRO A 272 5.15 -15.73 11.11
C PRO A 272 6.51 -15.06 11.30
N LYS A 273 7.28 -15.50 12.30
CA LYS A 273 8.69 -15.12 12.42
C LYS A 273 9.45 -15.81 11.29
N TRP A 274 9.51 -15.17 10.13
CA TRP A 274 10.46 -15.56 9.10
C TRP A 274 11.85 -15.22 9.63
N ARG A 275 12.58 -16.22 10.13
CA ARG A 275 14.01 -16.05 10.39
C ARG A 275 14.65 -15.85 9.02
N LEU A 276 15.01 -14.60 8.73
CA LEU A 276 16.01 -14.29 7.70
C LEU A 276 17.28 -15.05 8.12
N ALA A 277 17.48 -16.24 7.57
CA ALA A 277 18.73 -16.95 7.66
C ALA A 277 19.69 -16.29 6.67
N VAL A 278 20.17 -15.09 7.02
CA VAL A 278 21.34 -14.50 6.37
C VAL A 278 22.53 -15.19 7.03
N GLY A 279 23.24 -16.01 6.26
CA GLY A 279 24.49 -16.60 6.70
C GLY A 279 25.55 -15.51 6.86
N MET A 280 25.87 -15.20 8.11
CA MET A 280 27.22 -15.19 8.71
C MET A 280 27.06 -15.13 10.23
#